data_AF-A0A916X014-F1
#
_entry.id   AF-A0A916X014-F1
#
_cell.length_a   1.000
_cell.length_b   1.000
_cell.length_c   1.000
_cell.angle_alpha   90.00
_cell.angle_beta   90.00
_cell.angle_gamma   90.00
#
_symmetry.space_group_name_H-M   'P 1'
#
loop_
_entity.id
_entity.type
_entity.pdbx_description
1 polymer ?
#
loop_
_entity_poly.entity_id
_entity_poly.type
_entity_poly.pdbx_seq_one_letter_code
_entity_poly.pdbx_strand_id
1 'polypeptide(L)'
;MARTLPATQLRSRPRVGEGAGKRRASAAPPSGRIHPRSAAPGSVDSTVVPACADKPHLWFPGNRRVSRVDMERVAAVCRQCPIRRHCAELALGIEDDVVGVWAGVLVPATPRAGRQQALDRLRDIGAGLGDRPRVAACEDDRDVEKQQEDR
;
A
#
# COMPACT_ATOMS: atom_id res chain seq x y z
N MET A 1 -28.28 27.02 -42.16
CA MET A 1 -27.65 28.36 -42.15
C MET A 1 -26.20 28.20 -41.75
N ALA A 2 -25.28 28.27 -42.72
CA ALA A 2 -23.84 28.15 -42.51
C ALA A 2 -23.24 29.54 -42.26
N ARG A 3 -22.50 29.71 -41.16
CA ARG A 3 -21.60 30.84 -40.92
C ARG A 3 -20.47 30.34 -40.01
N THR A 4 -19.31 29.97 -40.56
CA THR A 4 -18.14 30.83 -40.87
C THR A 4 -17.37 31.22 -39.60
N LEU A 5 -16.23 30.54 -39.40
CA LEU A 5 -15.14 30.93 -38.51
C LEU A 5 -14.39 32.16 -39.10
N PRO A 6 -13.85 33.05 -38.26
CA PRO A 6 -12.72 33.87 -38.67
C PRO A 6 -11.45 33.62 -37.83
N ALA A 7 -10.44 33.17 -38.57
CA ALA A 7 -9.02 33.54 -38.58
C ALA A 7 -8.43 34.43 -37.45
N THR A 8 -7.33 33.91 -36.90
CA THR A 8 -5.99 34.54 -36.93
C THR A 8 -5.84 35.99 -36.48
N GLN A 9 -5.23 36.20 -35.30
CA GLN A 9 -4.34 37.35 -35.08
C GLN A 9 -3.07 36.91 -34.33
N LEU A 10 -2.03 36.73 -35.14
CA LEU A 10 -0.61 36.76 -34.79
C LEU A 10 -0.20 38.23 -34.67
N ARG A 11 0.36 38.66 -33.52
CA ARG A 11 1.12 39.92 -33.28
C ARG A 11 1.32 40.02 -31.75
N SER A 12 2.44 40.40 -31.14
CA SER A 12 3.78 40.80 -31.52
C SER A 12 4.63 40.75 -30.24
N ARG A 13 5.86 40.24 -30.30
CA ARG A 13 6.96 40.62 -29.38
C ARG A 13 7.49 42.02 -29.81
N PRO A 14 8.29 42.80 -29.06
CA PRO A 14 9.11 42.47 -27.87
C PRO A 14 9.12 43.56 -26.76
N ARG A 15 9.85 43.32 -25.65
CA ARG A 15 10.80 44.32 -25.12
C ARG A 15 11.83 43.69 -24.18
N VAL A 16 13.07 44.08 -24.44
CA VAL A 16 14.31 43.77 -23.74
C VAL A 16 14.31 44.46 -22.38
N GLY A 17 14.63 43.71 -21.32
CA GLY A 17 14.91 44.23 -19.99
C GLY A 17 16.32 43.82 -19.60
N GLU A 18 17.25 44.74 -19.79
CA GLU A 18 18.66 44.65 -19.43
C GLU A 18 18.80 44.88 -17.91
N GLY A 19 19.39 43.93 -17.19
CA GLY A 19 19.56 43.99 -15.74
C GLY A 19 20.92 43.45 -15.33
N ALA A 20 21.92 44.33 -15.27
CA ALA A 20 23.24 44.04 -14.74
C ALA A 20 23.19 43.85 -13.21
N GLY A 21 23.52 42.64 -12.75
CA GLY A 21 23.62 42.29 -11.33
C GLY A 21 24.84 41.42 -11.06
N LYS A 22 25.77 41.94 -10.26
CA LYS A 22 27.12 41.42 -10.03
C LYS A 22 27.14 40.14 -9.17
N ARG A 23 28.07 39.24 -9.50
CA ARG A 23 28.90 38.37 -8.64
C ARG A 23 28.21 37.61 -7.49
N ARG A 24 28.31 36.28 -7.55
CA ARG A 24 29.01 35.47 -6.53
C ARG A 24 29.31 34.08 -7.10
N ALA A 25 30.57 33.69 -7.04
CA ALA A 25 30.98 32.30 -7.13
C ALA A 25 30.38 31.57 -5.93
N SER A 26 29.62 30.51 -6.20
CA SER A 26 29.29 29.49 -5.20
C SER A 26 29.64 28.14 -5.76
N ALA A 27 30.62 27.55 -5.08
CA ALA A 27 31.14 26.20 -5.12
C ALA A 27 30.24 25.14 -5.76
N ALA A 28 30.87 24.31 -6.60
CA ALA A 28 30.40 22.96 -6.90
C ALA A 28 30.09 22.20 -5.59
N PRO A 29 28.98 21.45 -5.50
CA PRO A 29 28.78 20.57 -4.37
C PRO A 29 29.85 19.46 -4.40
N PRO A 30 30.42 19.09 -3.23
CA PRO A 30 31.36 18.00 -3.16
C PRO A 30 30.70 16.68 -3.58
N SER A 31 31.40 15.95 -4.45
CA SER A 31 31.23 14.52 -4.65
C SER A 31 31.27 13.80 -3.31
N GLY A 32 30.11 13.42 -2.78
CA GLY A 32 30.05 12.83 -1.44
C GLY A 32 28.67 12.30 -1.09
N ARG A 33 28.59 10.97 -1.03
CA ARG A 33 27.42 10.13 -0.68
C ARG A 33 26.39 9.98 -1.77
N ILE A 34 26.62 9.01 -2.63
CA ILE A 34 25.54 8.14 -3.10
C ILE A 34 24.96 7.50 -1.84
N HIS A 35 23.94 8.11 -1.24
CA HIS A 35 23.01 7.36 -0.40
C HIS A 35 22.41 6.28 -1.31
N PRO A 36 22.26 5.02 -0.88
CA PRO A 36 21.43 4.09 -1.64
C PRO A 36 20.06 4.75 -1.75
N ARG A 37 19.77 5.24 -2.96
CA ARG A 37 18.44 5.67 -3.36
C ARG A 37 17.53 4.54 -2.92
N SER A 38 16.65 4.87 -1.96
CA SER A 38 15.56 4.01 -1.50
C SER A 38 15.11 3.15 -2.67
N ALA A 39 15.39 1.85 -2.61
CA ALA A 39 15.05 0.93 -3.68
C ALA A 39 13.58 1.19 -4.00
N ALA A 40 13.29 1.55 -5.25
CA ALA A 40 11.92 1.82 -5.66
C ALA A 40 11.07 0.62 -5.20
N PRO A 41 9.96 0.85 -4.48
CA PRO A 41 9.05 -0.24 -4.16
C PRO A 41 8.54 -0.80 -5.49
N GLY A 42 8.84 -2.06 -5.78
CA GLY A 42 8.17 -2.77 -6.87
C GLY A 42 9.00 -3.42 -7.96
N SER A 43 10.34 -3.44 -7.91
CA SER A 43 11.08 -4.35 -8.80
C SER A 43 11.27 -5.70 -8.12
N VAL A 44 10.20 -6.48 -8.01
CA VAL A 44 10.35 -7.92 -7.73
C VAL A 44 11.02 -8.55 -8.95
N ASP A 45 12.06 -9.35 -8.72
CA ASP A 45 12.72 -10.08 -9.79
C ASP A 45 11.70 -10.97 -10.50
N SER A 46 11.56 -10.82 -11.83
CA SER A 46 10.52 -11.51 -12.61
C SER A 46 10.69 -13.04 -12.66
N THR A 47 11.80 -13.57 -12.15
CA THR A 47 12.03 -15.03 -12.02
C THR A 47 11.44 -15.60 -10.72
N VAL A 48 11.00 -14.74 -9.79
CA VAL A 48 10.41 -15.16 -8.54
C VAL A 48 8.94 -15.50 -8.73
N VAL A 49 8.63 -16.80 -8.65
CA VAL A 49 7.26 -17.29 -8.68
C VAL A 49 6.61 -17.10 -7.30
N PRO A 50 5.49 -16.35 -7.19
CA PRO A 50 4.82 -16.19 -5.91
C PRO A 50 4.14 -17.49 -5.48
N ALA A 51 4.08 -17.73 -4.16
CA ALA A 51 3.52 -18.97 -3.61
C ALA A 51 2.07 -19.25 -4.05
N CYS A 52 1.31 -18.20 -4.34
CA CYS A 52 -0.07 -18.31 -4.80
C CYS A 52 -0.23 -18.58 -6.31
N ALA A 53 0.84 -18.52 -7.11
CA ALA A 53 0.77 -18.65 -8.58
C ALA A 53 0.19 -19.99 -9.03
N ASP A 54 0.64 -21.09 -8.43
CA ASP A 54 0.28 -22.44 -8.89
C ASP A 54 -1.18 -22.80 -8.61
N LYS A 55 -1.74 -22.32 -7.48
CA LYS A 55 -3.08 -22.70 -7.00
C LYS A 55 -3.81 -21.50 -6.36
N PRO A 56 -4.13 -20.44 -7.12
CA PRO A 56 -4.63 -19.17 -6.57
C PRO A 56 -5.93 -19.32 -5.75
N HIS A 57 -6.78 -20.30 -6.10
CA HIS A 57 -8.03 -20.58 -5.40
C HIS A 57 -7.86 -20.98 -3.92
N LEU A 58 -6.65 -21.41 -3.49
CA LEU A 58 -6.36 -21.69 -2.07
C LEU A 58 -6.20 -20.40 -1.25
N TRP A 59 -5.70 -19.33 -1.86
CA TRP A 59 -5.53 -18.01 -1.23
C TRP A 59 -6.77 -17.13 -1.37
N PHE A 60 -7.51 -17.31 -2.47
CA PHE A 60 -8.66 -16.50 -2.86
C PHE A 60 -9.86 -17.40 -3.18
N PRO A 61 -10.56 -17.93 -2.16
CA PRO A 61 -11.64 -18.90 -2.37
C PRO A 61 -12.93 -18.31 -2.96
N GLY A 62 -13.00 -16.99 -3.18
CA GLY A 62 -14.20 -16.31 -3.67
C GLY A 62 -15.39 -16.55 -2.74
N ASN A 63 -16.47 -17.12 -3.29
CA ASN A 63 -17.69 -17.47 -2.55
C ASN A 63 -17.65 -18.86 -1.88
N ARG A 64 -16.55 -19.61 -2.01
CA ARG A 64 -16.44 -20.94 -1.38
C ARG A 64 -16.25 -20.79 0.13
N ARG A 65 -17.02 -21.58 0.90
CA ARG A 65 -16.79 -21.70 2.34
C ARG A 65 -15.51 -22.49 2.57
N VAL A 66 -14.49 -21.82 3.07
CA VAL A 66 -13.24 -22.43 3.54
C VAL A 66 -13.11 -22.17 5.03
N SER A 67 -12.61 -23.15 5.78
CA SER A 67 -12.45 -22.98 7.21
C SER A 67 -11.38 -21.92 7.50
N ARG A 68 -11.54 -21.18 8.60
CA ARG A 68 -10.54 -20.19 9.03
C ARG A 68 -9.17 -20.86 9.27
N VAL A 69 -9.16 -22.08 9.79
CA VAL A 69 -7.95 -22.87 10.03
C VAL A 69 -7.20 -23.15 8.73
N ASP A 70 -7.90 -23.51 7.66
CA ASP A 70 -7.28 -23.75 6.36
C ASP A 70 -6.71 -22.46 5.77
N MET A 71 -7.43 -21.34 5.90
CA MET A 71 -6.93 -20.03 5.48
C MET A 71 -5.69 -19.61 6.26
N GLU A 72 -5.62 -19.90 7.56
CA GLU A 72 -4.44 -19.63 8.39
C GLU A 72 -3.24 -20.50 7.99
N ARG A 73 -3.46 -21.77 7.59
CA ARG A 73 -2.40 -22.64 7.06
C ARG A 73 -1.83 -22.07 5.75
N VAL A 74 -2.69 -21.65 4.83
CA VAL A 74 -2.28 -21.02 3.57
C VAL A 74 -1.57 -19.69 3.84
N ALA A 75 -2.01 -18.92 4.83
CA ALA A 75 -1.34 -17.71 5.27
C ALA A 75 0.10 -17.96 5.78
N ALA A 76 0.35 -19.07 6.46
CA ALA A 76 1.70 -19.43 6.91
C ALA A 76 2.67 -19.68 5.74
N VAL A 77 2.18 -20.24 4.63
CA VAL A 77 2.97 -20.37 3.38
C VAL A 77 3.28 -18.99 2.80
N CYS A 78 2.28 -18.11 2.76
CA CYS A 78 2.45 -16.74 2.27
C CYS A 78 3.49 -15.92 3.05
N ARG A 79 3.67 -16.18 4.35
CA ARG A 79 4.67 -15.46 5.17
C ARG A 79 6.11 -15.74 4.75
N GLN A 80 6.35 -16.87 4.09
CA GLN A 80 7.66 -17.28 3.56
C GLN A 80 7.88 -16.80 2.13
N CYS A 81 6.88 -16.14 1.51
CA CYS A 81 6.97 -15.73 0.12
C CYS A 81 7.94 -14.54 -0.05
N PRO A 82 8.90 -14.61 -1.00
CA PRO A 82 9.88 -13.54 -1.22
C PRO A 82 9.28 -12.20 -1.65
N ILE A 83 8.11 -12.21 -2.32
CA ILE A 83 7.42 -10.97 -2.74
C ILE A 83 6.46 -10.41 -1.68
N ARG A 84 6.52 -10.91 -0.44
CA ARG A 84 5.53 -10.60 0.61
C ARG A 84 5.28 -9.11 0.81
N ARG A 85 6.34 -8.31 0.85
CA ARG A 85 6.23 -6.84 1.01
C ARG A 85 5.48 -6.20 -0.16
N HIS A 86 5.89 -6.53 -1.38
CA HIS A 86 5.24 -6.00 -2.58
C HIS A 86 3.78 -6.48 -2.69
N CYS A 87 3.50 -7.72 -2.33
CA CYS A 87 2.13 -8.25 -2.26
C CYS A 87 1.24 -7.44 -1.30
N ALA A 88 1.78 -6.97 -0.17
CA ALA A 88 1.02 -6.14 0.76
C ALA A 88 0.74 -4.73 0.19
N GLU A 89 1.72 -4.14 -0.51
CA GLU A 89 1.53 -2.86 -1.21
C GLU A 89 0.47 -2.98 -2.31
N LEU A 90 0.51 -4.07 -3.10
CA LEU A 90 -0.49 -4.37 -4.12
C LEU A 90 -1.88 -4.54 -3.52
N ALA A 91 -2.00 -5.26 -2.41
CA ALA A 91 -3.27 -5.48 -1.72
C ALA A 91 -3.94 -4.17 -1.29
N LEU A 92 -3.16 -3.20 -0.83
CA LEU A 92 -3.63 -1.89 -0.39
C LEU A 92 -4.01 -0.96 -1.53
N GLY A 93 -3.51 -1.21 -2.74
CA GLY A 93 -3.90 -0.47 -3.95
C GLY A 93 -5.26 -0.92 -4.53
N ILE A 94 -5.88 -1.95 -3.97
CA ILE A 94 -7.20 -2.46 -4.39
C ILE A 94 -8.25 -1.83 -3.48
N GLU A 95 -9.03 -0.88 -4.01
CA GLU A 95 -9.90 -0.01 -3.19
C GLU A 95 -11.10 -0.73 -2.54
N ASP A 96 -11.74 -1.70 -3.21
CA ASP A 96 -13.04 -2.23 -2.74
C ASP A 96 -13.08 -3.74 -2.41
N ASP A 97 -12.23 -4.58 -3.00
CA ASP A 97 -12.42 -6.04 -2.96
C ASP A 97 -11.19 -6.84 -2.50
N VAL A 98 -10.33 -6.25 -1.67
CA VAL A 98 -9.24 -7.02 -1.05
C VAL A 98 -9.83 -8.06 -0.08
N VAL A 99 -9.87 -9.31 -0.52
CA VAL A 99 -10.42 -10.47 0.21
C VAL A 99 -9.48 -11.66 0.03
N GLY A 100 -9.40 -12.52 1.04
CA GLY A 100 -8.55 -13.71 1.02
C GLY A 100 -7.20 -13.49 1.72
N VAL A 101 -6.21 -14.31 1.39
CA VAL A 101 -4.88 -14.24 2.02
C VAL A 101 -3.95 -13.34 1.20
N TRP A 102 -3.53 -12.23 1.78
CA TRP A 102 -2.58 -11.28 1.19
C TRP A 102 -1.37 -11.13 2.11
N ALA A 103 -0.15 -11.33 1.58
CA ALA A 103 1.09 -11.21 2.36
C ALA A 103 1.10 -11.98 3.71
N GLY A 104 0.31 -13.05 3.83
CA GLY A 104 0.17 -13.85 5.06
C GLY A 104 -0.86 -13.31 6.07
N VAL A 105 -1.69 -12.36 5.64
CA VAL A 105 -2.80 -11.77 6.39
C VAL A 105 -4.11 -12.21 5.75
N LEU A 106 -5.03 -12.74 6.55
CA LEU A 106 -6.38 -13.06 6.12
C LEU A 106 -7.25 -11.80 6.15
N VAL A 107 -7.71 -11.35 4.99
CA VAL A 107 -8.66 -10.25 4.85
C VAL A 107 -10.07 -10.81 4.66
N PRO A 108 -10.99 -10.57 5.61
CA PRO A 108 -12.35 -11.07 5.52
C PRO A 108 -13.15 -10.33 4.43
N ALA A 109 -14.05 -11.07 3.77
CA ALA A 109 -14.96 -10.54 2.75
C ALA A 109 -15.98 -9.54 3.32
N THR A 110 -16.39 -9.77 4.57
CA THR A 110 -17.39 -8.91 5.21
C THR A 110 -16.72 -7.71 5.87
N PRO A 111 -17.34 -6.51 5.85
CA PRO A 111 -16.81 -5.29 6.48
C PRO A 111 -16.83 -5.32 8.03
N ARG A 112 -16.86 -6.51 8.63
CA ARG A 112 -16.96 -6.75 10.07
C ARG A 112 -15.62 -6.52 10.80
N ALA A 113 -15.69 -6.66 12.12
CA ALA A 113 -14.57 -6.73 13.05
C ALA A 113 -13.39 -7.53 12.46
N GLY A 114 -12.20 -6.94 12.53
CA GLY A 114 -10.96 -7.53 12.03
C GLY A 114 -10.55 -7.10 10.61
N ARG A 115 -11.44 -6.55 9.76
CA ARG A 115 -11.02 -6.06 8.42
C ARG A 115 -10.02 -4.91 8.53
N GLN A 116 -10.31 -3.90 9.36
CA GLN A 116 -9.39 -2.78 9.56
C GLN A 116 -8.04 -3.25 10.12
N GLN A 117 -8.06 -4.17 11.08
CA GLN A 117 -6.84 -4.77 11.65
C GLN A 117 -6.03 -5.52 10.58
N ALA A 118 -6.68 -6.23 9.65
CA ALA A 118 -6.02 -6.89 8.54
C ALA A 118 -5.36 -5.88 7.59
N LEU A 119 -6.05 -4.79 7.25
CA LEU A 119 -5.49 -3.71 6.41
C LEU A 119 -4.31 -3.01 7.10
N ASP A 120 -4.39 -2.76 8.41
CA ASP A 120 -3.29 -2.19 9.17
C ASP A 120 -2.05 -3.10 9.16
N ARG A 121 -2.25 -4.42 9.32
CA ARG A 121 -1.15 -5.39 9.19
C ARG A 121 -0.53 -5.36 7.79
N LEU A 122 -1.34 -5.23 6.74
CA LEU A 122 -0.81 -5.09 5.37
C LEU A 122 0.03 -3.82 5.22
N ARG A 123 -0.39 -2.69 5.82
CA ARG A 123 0.40 -1.45 5.82
C ARG A 123 1.75 -1.64 6.52
N ASP A 124 1.76 -2.28 7.68
CA ASP A 124 2.99 -2.55 8.44
C ASP A 124 3.97 -3.44 7.63
N ILE A 125 3.44 -4.47 6.95
CA ILE A 125 4.24 -5.36 6.09
C ILE A 125 4.79 -4.61 4.88
N GLY A 126 3.97 -3.81 4.18
CA GLY A 126 4.39 -2.99 3.04
C GLY A 126 5.46 -1.96 3.42
N ALA A 127 5.35 -1.39 4.62
CA ALA A 127 6.35 -0.49 5.18
C ALA A 127 7.65 -1.21 5.60
N GLY A 128 7.64 -2.54 5.70
CA GLY A 128 8.80 -3.33 6.13
C GLY A 128 9.03 -3.32 7.64
N LEU A 129 8.02 -2.98 8.45
CA LEU A 129 8.13 -2.88 9.92
C LEU A 129 8.16 -4.25 10.64
N GLY A 130 8.36 -5.34 9.88
CA GLY A 130 8.39 -6.72 10.37
C GLY A 130 7.03 -7.22 10.82
N ASP A 131 6.88 -8.55 10.86
CA ASP A 131 5.71 -9.22 11.47
C ASP A 131 5.81 -9.09 13.00
N ARG A 132 5.76 -7.88 13.53
CA ARG A 132 5.54 -7.73 14.98
C ARG A 132 4.12 -8.20 15.21
N PRO A 133 3.88 -9.28 15.97
CA PRO A 133 2.54 -9.59 16.40
C PRO A 133 2.07 -8.37 17.18
N ARG A 134 1.17 -7.59 16.57
CA ARG A 134 0.42 -6.57 17.29
C ARG A 134 -0.42 -7.38 18.26
N VAL A 135 0.09 -7.51 19.49
CA VAL A 135 -0.61 -8.06 20.64
C VAL A 135 -2.06 -7.67 20.49
N ALA A 136 -2.92 -8.69 20.42
CA ALA A 136 -4.35 -8.51 20.24
C ALA A 136 -4.77 -7.35 21.14
N ALA A 137 -5.21 -6.26 20.53
CA ALA A 137 -5.87 -5.20 21.29
C ALA A 137 -7.00 -5.93 21.99
N CYS A 138 -6.90 -6.02 23.32
CA CYS A 138 -7.91 -6.60 24.18
C CYS A 138 -9.23 -5.97 23.76
N GLU A 139 -10.11 -6.78 23.19
CA GLU A 139 -11.49 -6.38 22.96
C GLU A 139 -12.15 -6.22 24.35
N ASP A 140 -12.87 -5.10 24.49
CA ASP A 140 -13.88 -4.80 25.50
C ASP A 140 -13.47 -4.36 26.92
N ASP A 141 -12.95 -3.13 27.02
CA ASP A 141 -13.25 -2.19 28.12
C ASP A 141 -14.66 -1.58 27.91
N ARG A 142 -15.68 -2.44 27.77
CA ARG A 142 -17.09 -2.04 27.71
C ARG A 142 -17.92 -2.94 28.62
N ASP A 143 -18.51 -2.30 29.64
CA ASP A 143 -19.47 -2.82 30.62
C ASP A 143 -18.95 -3.59 31.86
N VAL A 144 -18.21 -2.89 32.74
CA VAL A 144 -18.22 -3.18 34.21
C VAL A 144 -18.44 -1.89 35.00
N GLU A 145 -19.48 -1.11 34.67
CA GLU A 145 -19.89 0.04 35.50
C GLU A 145 -21.41 0.10 35.73
N LYS A 146 -22.05 -1.06 35.87
CA LYS A 146 -23.43 -1.18 36.35
C LYS A 146 -23.63 -2.47 37.11
N GLN A 147 -23.25 -2.51 38.40
CA GLN A 147 -23.80 -3.48 39.36
C GLN A 147 -23.44 -3.25 40.84
N GLN A 148 -22.95 -2.08 41.24
CA GLN A 148 -22.63 -1.78 42.66
C GLN A 148 -23.50 -0.69 43.29
N GLU A 149 -24.67 -0.37 42.70
CA GLU A 149 -25.66 0.55 43.30
C GLU A 149 -26.83 -0.20 43.99
N ASP A 150 -26.82 -1.53 44.09
CA ASP A 150 -27.95 -2.30 44.67
C ASP A 150 -27.50 -3.39 45.65
N ARG A 151 -26.66 -3.02 46.63
CA ARG A 151 -26.41 -3.87 47.82
C ARG A 151 -26.03 -3.07 49.06
#